data_AF-A0A257T1H5-F1
#
_entry.id   AF-A0A257T1H5-F1
#
_cell.length_a   1.000
_cell.length_b   1.000
_cell.length_c   1.000
_cell.angle_alpha   90.00
_cell.angle_beta   90.00
_cell.angle_gamma   90.00
#
_symmetry.space_group_name_H-M   'P 1'
#
loop_
_entity.id
_entity.type
_entity.pdbx_description
1 polymer ?
#
loop_
_entity_poly.entity_id
_entity_poly.type
_entity_poly.pdbx_seq_one_letter_code
_entity_poly.pdbx_strand_id
1 'polypeptide(L)' 'MQNLYIKTYGCQMNEYDSERMADVLSVSHGLHLVNDPVLADVLLLNT' A
#
# COMPACT_ATOMS: atom_id res chain seq x y z
N MET A 1 -3.21 -13.56 6.93
CA MET A 1 -2.53 -12.57 6.08
C MET A 1 -3.46 -11.39 5.99
N GLN A 2 -3.00 -10.18 6.33
CA GLN A 2 -3.82 -8.96 6.28
C GLN A 2 -3.62 -8.26 4.93
N ASN A 3 -4.70 -7.68 4.40
CA ASN A 3 -4.74 -7.08 3.08
C ASN A 3 -4.51 -5.57 3.16
N LEU A 4 -3.60 -5.06 2.33
CA LEU A 4 -3.26 -3.65 2.20
C LEU A 4 -3.73 -3.13 0.84
N TYR A 5 -4.47 -2.03 0.85
CA TYR A 5 -4.76 -1.26 -0.36
C TYR A 5 -4.04 0.08 -0.28
N ILE A 6 -3.24 0.40 -1.31
CA ILE A 6 -2.57 1.68 -1.43
C ILE A 6 -3.19 2.47 -2.58
N LYS A 7 -3.62 3.70 -2.30
CA LYS A 7 -4.02 4.65 -3.33
C LYS A 7 -3.10 5.85 -3.27
N THR A 8 -2.40 6.05 -4.38
CA THR A 8 -1.46 7.13 -4.55
C THR A 8 -2.09 8.25 -5.39
N TYR A 9 -1.90 9.47 -4.94
CA TYR A 9 -2.17 10.70 -5.65
C TYR A 9 -0.84 11.47 -5.76
N GLY A 10 -0.68 12.31 -6.77
CA GLY A 10 0.51 13.14 -6.94
C GLY A 10 1.39 12.72 -8.11
N CYS A 11 2.70 12.73 -7.90
CA CYS A 11 3.71 12.55 -8.95
C CYS A 11 4.46 11.21 -8.82
N GLN A 12 5.44 10.99 -9.69
CA GLN A 12 6.30 9.80 -9.68
C GLN A 12 7.01 9.55 -8.33
N MET A 13 7.30 10.61 -7.57
CA MET A 13 7.90 10.45 -6.25
C MET A 13 6.95 9.74 -5.28
N ASN A 14 5.66 10.08 -5.29
CA ASN A 14 4.66 9.42 -4.45
C ASN A 14 4.46 7.95 -4.85
N GLU A 15 4.53 7.63 -6.15
CA GLU A 15 4.45 6.26 -6.65
C GLU A 15 5.63 5.43 -6.12
N TYR A 16 6.85 5.96 -6.25
CA TYR A 16 8.05 5.32 -5.71
C TYR A 16 7.97 5.08 -4.19
N ASP A 17 7.53 6.09 -3.43
CA ASP A 17 7.37 5.97 -1.98
C ASP A 17 6.30 4.94 -1.61
N SER A 18 5.23 4.86 -2.39
CA SER A 18 4.13 3.89 -2.19
C SER A 18 4.60 2.45 -2.43
N GLU A 19 5.38 2.22 -3.48
CA GLU A 19 6.00 0.92 -3.75
C GLU A 19 6.96 0.51 -2.62
N ARG A 20 7.83 1.44 -2.20
CA ARG A 20 8.74 1.20 -1.07
C ARG A 20 7.99 0.91 0.22
N MET A 21 6.87 1.59 0.46
CA MET A 21 6.06 1.33 1.64
C MET A 21 5.38 -0.03 1.60
N ALA A 22 4.91 -0.48 0.43
CA ALA A 22 4.36 -1.82 0.27
C ALA A 22 5.39 -2.90 0.64
N ASP A 23 6.63 -2.78 0.16
CA ASP A 23 7.71 -3.72 0.47
C ASP A 23 8.01 -3.77 1.97
N VAL A 24 8.18 -2.61 2.60
CA VAL A 24 8.49 -2.50 4.04
C VAL A 24 7.36 -3.10 4.88
N LEU A 25 6.11 -2.80 4.54
CA LEU A 25 4.93 -3.30 5.26
C LEU A 25 4.71 -4.81 5.05
N SER A 26 5.05 -5.32 3.85
CA SER A 26 5.06 -6.75 3.57
C SER A 26 6.08 -7.47 4.47
N VAL A 27 7.31 -6.97 4.59
CA VAL A 27 8.36 -7.59 5.41
C VAL A 27 8.07 -7.48 6.91
N SER A 28 7.63 -6.31 7.37
CA SER A 28 7.47 -6.02 8.81
C SER A 28 6.17 -6.58 9.40
N HIS A 29 5.08 -6.54 8.64
CA HIS A 29 3.73 -6.86 9.14
C HIS A 29 3.03 -7.97 8.34
N GLY A 30 3.67 -8.52 7.30
CA GLY A 30 3.07 -9.56 6.46
C GLY A 30 1.83 -9.06 5.71
N LEU A 31 1.80 -7.77 5.36
CA LEU A 31 0.71 -7.17 4.59
C LEU A 31 0.84 -7.51 3.11
N HIS A 32 -0.28 -7.86 2.49
CA HIS A 32 -0.33 -8.20 1.07
C HIS A 32 -1.14 -7.19 0.29
N LEU A 33 -0.59 -6.70 -0.82
CA LEU A 33 -1.29 -5.76 -1.69
C LEU A 33 -2.52 -6.38 -2.32
N VAL A 34 -3.64 -5.66 -2.25
CA VAL A 34 -4.88 -5.95 -2.97
C VAL A 34 -5.24 -4.78 -3.87
N ASN A 35 -5.98 -5.05 -4.94
CA ASN A 35 -6.41 -4.05 -5.93
C ASN A 35 -7.82 -3.51 -5.67
N ASP A 36 -8.53 -4.08 -4.69
CA ASP A 36 -9.87 -3.67 -4.29
C ASP A 36 -9.84 -3.16 -2.84
N PRO A 37 -10.19 -1.89 -2.58
CA PRO A 37 -10.23 -1.35 -1.22
C PRO A 37 -11.24 -2.07 -0.31
N VAL A 38 -12.27 -2.72 -0.86
CA VAL A 38 -13.26 -3.48 -0.07
C VAL A 38 -12.63 -4.73 0.55
N LEU A 39 -11.57 -5.26 -0.05
CA LEU A 39 -10.85 -6.43 0.45
C LEU A 39 -9.77 -6.07 1.46
N ALA A 40 -9.52 -4.79 1.70
CA ALA A 40 -8.40 -4.32 2.51
C ALA A 40 -8.75 -4.25 4.00
N ASP A 41 -7.85 -4.78 4.84
CA ASP A 41 -7.86 -4.55 6.28
C ASP A 41 -7.20 -3.20 6.63
N VAL A 42 -6.27 -2.75 5.78
CA VAL A 42 -5.53 -1.50 5.91
C VAL A 42 -5.59 -0.69 4.62
N LEU A 43 -5.93 0.60 4.74
CA LEU A 43 -5.94 1.55 3.64
C LEU A 43 -4.82 2.58 3.83
N LEU A 44 -3.95 2.72 2.83
CA LEU A 44 -2.89 3.74 2.80
C LEU A 44 -3.17 4.71 1.65
N LEU A 45 -3.41 5.97 1.99
CA LEU A 45 -3.60 7.04 1.03
C LEU A 45 -2.34 7.92 1.06
N ASN A 46 -1.66 8.02 -0.09
CA ASN A 46 -0.46 8.84 -0.24
C ASN A 46 -0.77 10.00 -1.21
N THR A 47 -0.34 11.23 -0.88
CA THR A 47 -0.66 12.46 -1.64
C THR A 47 0.55 13.34 -1.90
#